data_AF-A0A7Y2GZR8-F1
#
_entry.id   AF-A0A7Y2GZR8-F1
#
_cell.length_a   1.000
_cell.length_b   1.000
_cell.length_c   1.000
_cell.angle_alpha   90.00
_cell.angle_beta   90.00
_cell.angle_gamma   90.00
#
_symmetry.space_group_name_H-M   'P 1'
#
loop_
_entity.id
_entity.type
_entity.pdbx_description
1 polymer ?
#
loop_
_entity_poly.entity_id
_entity_poly.type
_entity_poly.pdbx_seq_one_letter_code
_entity_poly.pdbx_strand_id
1 'polypeptide(L)'
;MNDSRQSVKISTQGKAMTILEHAPSESDFLDFLDQSIRQISETGSEARFILMGQSAYARFRTAMARKLKRSAGKFETYQYVTVVVDPFRDDEVCVVPSAADAADGLKPFRVPA
;
A
#
# COMPACT_ATOMS: atom_id res chain seq x y z
N MET A 1 -7.55 -15.35 -27.82
CA MET A 1 -7.31 -14.10 -27.09
C MET A 1 -6.67 -14.47 -25.76
N ASN A 2 -5.37 -14.18 -25.62
CA ASN A 2 -4.54 -14.57 -24.48
C ASN A 2 -4.98 -13.82 -23.21
N ASP A 3 -5.49 -14.54 -22.22
CA ASP A 3 -5.62 -14.06 -20.85
C ASP A 3 -4.43 -14.59 -20.03
N SER A 4 -3.31 -13.85 -20.09
CA SER A 4 -2.08 -14.17 -19.38
C SER A 4 -2.15 -13.64 -17.95
N ARG A 5 -2.89 -14.34 -17.07
CA ARG A 5 -2.76 -14.18 -15.62
C ARG A 5 -1.40 -14.71 -15.19
N GLN A 6 -0.39 -13.82 -15.14
CA GLN A 6 0.87 -14.15 -14.50
C GLN A 6 0.63 -14.33 -13.00
N SER A 7 0.59 -15.59 -12.58
CA SER A 7 0.68 -15.97 -11.17
C SER A 7 2.11 -15.69 -10.70
N VAL A 8 2.26 -14.63 -9.91
CA VAL A 8 3.54 -14.31 -9.26
C VAL A 8 3.76 -15.36 -8.17
N LYS A 9 4.63 -16.34 -8.45
CA LYS A 9 5.10 -17.32 -7.45
C LYS A 9 6.20 -16.67 -6.62
N ILE A 10 5.91 -16.38 -5.35
CA ILE A 10 6.88 -15.79 -4.42
C ILE A 10 7.52 -16.91 -3.59
N SER A 11 8.84 -16.99 -3.64
CA SER A 11 9.68 -17.98 -2.95
C SER A 11 9.82 -17.65 -1.47
N THR A 12 9.46 -18.60 -0.60
CA THR A 12 9.65 -18.56 0.85
C THR A 12 11.02 -19.11 1.24
N GLN A 13 12.10 -18.36 0.97
CA GLN A 13 13.40 -18.62 1.58
C GLN A 13 14.01 -17.33 2.15
N GLY A 14 14.03 -17.25 3.49
CA GLY A 14 14.50 -16.10 4.26
C GLY A 14 13.45 -14.98 4.32
N LYS A 15 13.13 -14.48 5.52
CA LYS A 15 12.07 -13.51 5.83
C LYS A 15 12.36 -12.10 5.25
N ALA A 16 12.68 -11.98 3.96
CA ALA A 16 12.87 -10.71 3.28
C ALA A 16 11.50 -10.16 2.88
N MET A 17 10.86 -9.44 3.80
CA MET A 17 9.64 -8.71 3.47
C MET A 17 9.98 -7.55 2.53
N THR A 18 9.12 -7.41 1.54
CA THR A 18 9.28 -6.49 0.43
C THR A 18 8.19 -5.42 0.51
N ILE A 19 8.57 -4.16 0.72
CA ILE A 19 7.61 -3.05 0.75
C ILE A 19 7.27 -2.68 -0.69
N LEU A 20 6.03 -2.93 -1.11
CA LEU A 20 5.57 -2.59 -2.45
C LEU A 20 5.26 -1.10 -2.54
N GLU A 21 5.98 -0.41 -3.41
CA GLU A 21 5.68 0.95 -3.85
C GLU A 21 5.04 0.88 -5.25
N HIS A 22 3.82 1.41 -5.35
CA HIS A 22 2.97 1.25 -6.53
C HIS A 22 2.01 2.42 -6.73
N ALA A 23 1.56 2.65 -7.96
CA ALA A 23 0.55 3.63 -8.33
C ALA A 23 -0.78 2.93 -8.73
N PRO A 24 -1.57 2.41 -7.77
CA PRO A 24 -2.79 1.69 -8.07
C PRO A 24 -3.85 2.60 -8.68
N SER A 25 -4.68 1.99 -9.53
CA SER A 25 -5.89 2.59 -10.09
C SER A 25 -6.89 2.91 -8.96
N GLU A 26 -7.88 3.76 -9.23
CA GLU A 26 -8.91 4.08 -8.24
C GLU A 26 -9.79 2.88 -7.88
N SER A 27 -10.02 1.93 -8.79
CA SER A 27 -10.81 0.72 -8.50
C SER A 27 -10.07 -0.21 -7.53
N ASP A 28 -8.75 -0.29 -7.69
CA ASP A 28 -7.92 -1.30 -7.01
C ASP A 28 -7.23 -0.74 -5.76
N PHE A 29 -7.36 0.57 -5.51
CA PHE A 29 -6.62 1.30 -4.48
C PHE A 29 -6.81 0.69 -3.08
N LEU A 30 -8.06 0.43 -2.68
CA LEU A 30 -8.36 -0.08 -1.35
C LEU A 30 -7.97 -1.55 -1.21
N ASP A 31 -8.12 -2.34 -2.27
CA ASP A 31 -7.70 -3.74 -2.30
C ASP A 31 -6.18 -3.86 -2.18
N PHE A 32 -5.42 -2.96 -2.85
CA PHE A 32 -3.97 -2.87 -2.69
C PHE A 32 -3.57 -2.57 -1.24
N LEU A 33 -4.24 -1.62 -0.58
CA LEU A 33 -3.97 -1.31 0.83
C LEU A 33 -4.31 -2.49 1.75
N ASP A 34 -5.46 -3.13 1.54
CA ASP A 34 -5.90 -4.28 2.33
C ASP A 34 -4.91 -5.44 2.21
N GLN A 35 -4.45 -5.74 0.99
CA GLN A 35 -3.44 -6.76 0.72
C GLN A 35 -2.09 -6.41 1.35
N SER A 36 -1.66 -5.16 1.22
CA SER A 36 -0.38 -4.69 1.77
C SER A 36 -0.36 -4.80 3.30
N ILE A 37 -1.40 -4.30 3.99
CA ILE A 37 -1.53 -4.40 5.46
C ILE A 37 -1.55 -5.86 5.91
N ARG A 38 -2.30 -6.70 5.18
CA ARG A 38 -2.37 -8.14 5.47
C ARG A 38 -1.01 -8.82 5.34
N GLN A 39 -0.26 -8.54 4.26
CA GLN A 39 1.06 -9.12 4.04
C GLN A 39 2.05 -8.76 5.15
N ILE A 40 2.04 -7.52 5.63
CA ILE A 40 2.85 -7.08 6.78
C ILE A 40 2.48 -7.87 8.04
N SER A 41 1.18 -8.06 8.26
CA SER A 41 0.69 -8.80 9.42
C SER A 41 1.07 -10.28 9.35
N GLU A 42 1.04 -10.89 8.16
CA GLU A 42 1.42 -12.29 7.92
C GLU A 42 2.92 -12.55 8.20
N THR A 43 3.77 -11.51 8.20
CA THR A 43 5.19 -11.63 8.61
C THR A 43 5.39 -11.47 10.11
N GLY A 44 4.33 -11.25 10.89
CA GLY A 44 4.39 -10.99 12.32
C GLY A 44 4.84 -9.57 12.67
N SER A 45 4.81 -8.64 11.70
CA SER A 45 5.09 -7.22 11.90
C SER A 45 3.78 -6.43 11.87
N GLU A 46 3.82 -5.18 12.34
CA GLU A 46 2.63 -4.31 12.37
C GLU A 46 2.76 -3.20 11.32
N ALA A 47 1.73 -3.01 10.50
CA ALA A 47 1.64 -1.86 9.59
C ALA A 47 1.48 -0.57 10.42
N ARG A 48 2.40 0.40 10.26
CA ARG A 48 2.41 1.64 11.05
C ARG A 48 1.95 2.86 10.26
N PHE A 49 2.41 2.99 9.03
CA PHE A 49 2.06 4.13 8.20
C PHE A 49 1.72 3.70 6.78
N ILE A 50 0.81 4.44 6.16
CA ILE A 50 0.57 4.40 4.72
C ILE A 50 1.14 5.70 4.17
N LEU A 51 2.23 5.61 3.41
CA LEU A 51 2.84 6.76 2.75
C LEU A 51 2.20 6.90 1.38
N MET A 52 1.66 8.07 1.08
CA MET A 52 1.02 8.37 -0.21
C MET A 52 1.59 9.64 -0.78
N GLY A 53 1.83 9.66 -2.09
CA GLY A 53 1.99 10.91 -2.81
C GLY A 53 0.70 11.72 -2.91
N GLN A 54 0.79 12.97 -3.35
CA GLN A 54 -0.35 13.89 -3.41
C GLN A 54 -1.46 13.38 -4.35
N SER A 55 -1.06 12.89 -5.52
CA SER A 55 -1.98 12.32 -6.52
C SER A 55 -2.58 11.00 -6.05
N ALA A 56 -1.78 10.17 -5.37
CA ALA A 56 -2.27 8.94 -4.73
C ALA A 56 -3.31 9.24 -3.64
N TYR A 57 -3.07 10.26 -2.81
CA TYR A 57 -4.01 10.66 -1.76
C TYR A 57 -5.35 11.15 -2.32
N ALA A 58 -5.34 11.86 -3.45
CA ALA A 58 -6.57 12.25 -4.14
C ALA A 58 -7.38 11.02 -4.58
N ARG A 59 -6.73 10.01 -5.18
CA ARG A 59 -7.40 8.74 -5.57
C ARG A 59 -7.92 7.97 -4.36
N PHE A 60 -7.14 7.89 -3.29
CA PHE A 60 -7.56 7.30 -2.02
C PHE A 60 -8.84 7.96 -1.49
N ARG A 61 -8.91 9.30 -1.47
CA ARG A 61 -10.10 10.04 -1.02
C ARG A 61 -11.32 9.71 -1.84
N THR A 62 -11.19 9.59 -3.16
CA THR A 62 -12.29 9.20 -4.05
C THR A 62 -12.73 7.76 -3.81
N ALA A 63 -11.79 6.83 -3.69
CA ALA A 63 -12.08 5.42 -3.41
C ALA A 63 -12.81 5.26 -2.05
N MET A 64 -12.38 6.00 -1.03
CA MET A 64 -13.03 6.03 0.28
C MET A 64 -14.44 6.65 0.24
N ALA A 65 -14.62 7.74 -0.51
CA ALA A 65 -15.92 8.36 -0.73
C ALA A 65 -16.92 7.35 -1.32
N ARG A 66 -16.49 6.61 -2.35
CA ARG A 66 -17.26 5.54 -2.98
C ARG A 66 -17.59 4.42 -2.01
N LYS A 67 -16.60 3.90 -1.27
CA LYS A 67 -16.79 2.82 -0.26
C LYS A 67 -17.81 3.21 0.81
N LEU A 68 -17.76 4.47 1.26
CA LEU A 68 -18.62 5.00 2.31
C LEU A 68 -19.94 5.59 1.81
N LYS A 69 -20.21 5.57 0.49
CA LYS A 69 -21.38 6.17 -0.15
C LYS A 69 -21.64 7.61 0.28
N ARG A 70 -20.56 8.41 0.37
CA ARG A 70 -20.60 9.82 0.79
C ARG A 70 -19.59 10.67 0.01
N SER A 71 -19.59 11.98 0.23
CA SER A 71 -18.60 12.89 -0.37
C SER A 71 -17.17 12.66 0.14
N ALA A 72 -16.18 13.01 -0.68
CA ALA A 72 -14.76 12.84 -0.36
C ALA A 72 -14.30 13.74 0.80
N GLY A 73 -14.17 13.15 1.99
CA GLY A 73 -13.59 13.80 3.16
C GLY A 73 -12.06 13.89 3.12
N LYS A 74 -11.48 14.52 4.15
CA LYS A 74 -10.05 14.42 4.47
C LYS A 74 -9.88 13.22 5.38
N PHE A 75 -9.35 12.12 4.85
CA PHE A 75 -9.14 10.89 5.58
C PHE A 75 -7.68 10.84 6.05
N GLU A 76 -7.47 10.69 7.35
CA GLU A 76 -6.12 10.64 7.96
C GLU A 76 -5.74 9.22 8.39
N THR A 77 -6.67 8.28 8.29
CA THR A 77 -6.46 6.88 8.65
C THR A 77 -7.18 5.94 7.70
N TYR A 78 -6.65 4.71 7.60
CA TYR A 78 -7.29 3.58 6.94
C TYR A 78 -7.02 2.31 7.75
N GLN A 79 -8.08 1.60 8.17
CA GLN A 79 -7.97 0.44 9.07
C GLN A 79 -7.09 0.70 10.31
N TYR A 80 -7.26 1.86 10.94
CA TYR A 80 -6.45 2.33 12.09
C TYR A 80 -4.97 2.65 11.78
N VAL A 81 -4.49 2.42 10.57
CA VAL A 81 -3.15 2.82 10.12
C VAL A 81 -3.16 4.29 9.69
N THR A 82 -2.20 5.07 10.16
CA THR A 82 -2.08 6.50 9.86
C THR A 82 -1.67 6.72 8.40
N VAL A 83 -2.38 7.62 7.71
CA VAL A 83 -2.03 8.06 6.36
C VAL A 83 -1.13 9.28 6.45
N VAL A 84 0.02 9.21 5.77
CA VAL A 84 0.98 10.30 5.65
C VAL A 84 1.07 10.69 4.18
N VAL A 85 0.84 11.97 3.88
CA VAL A 85 1.03 12.50 2.54
C VAL A 85 2.48 12.98 2.40
N ASP A 86 3.26 12.26 1.60
CA ASP A 86 4.65 12.57 1.30
C ASP A 86 4.73 13.49 0.07
N PRO A 87 5.19 14.74 0.20
CA PRO A 87 5.23 15.70 -0.91
C PRO A 87 6.28 15.36 -1.97
N PHE A 88 7.20 14.43 -1.68
CA PHE A 88 8.23 14.00 -2.63
C PHE A 88 7.81 12.77 -3.44
N ARG A 89 6.66 12.17 -3.10
CA ARG A 89 5.99 11.12 -3.88
C ARG A 89 4.83 11.74 -4.63
N ASP A 90 4.63 11.37 -5.89
CA ASP A 90 3.52 11.90 -6.68
C ASP A 90 2.31 10.96 -6.64
N ASP A 91 2.34 9.92 -7.46
CA ASP A 91 1.23 8.99 -7.65
C ASP A 91 1.42 7.65 -6.93
N GLU A 92 2.54 7.47 -6.24
CA GLU A 92 2.87 6.22 -5.56
C GLU A 92 2.29 6.17 -4.13
N VAL A 93 2.01 4.94 -3.68
CA VAL A 93 1.62 4.61 -2.32
C VAL A 93 2.38 3.36 -1.86
N CYS A 94 2.73 3.32 -0.57
CA CYS A 94 3.25 2.13 0.07
C CYS A 94 2.77 2.03 1.53
N VAL A 95 2.74 0.82 2.07
CA VAL A 95 2.48 0.56 3.48
C VAL A 95 3.78 0.15 4.14
N VAL A 96 4.15 0.83 5.23
CA VAL A 96 5.41 0.60 5.93
C VAL A 96 5.15 0.06 7.35
N PRO A 97 5.95 -0.89 7.82
CA PRO A 97 5.83 -1.40 9.18
C PRO A 97 6.53 -0.48 10.19
N SER A 98 6.76 -0.98 11.41
CA SER A 98 7.51 -0.24 12.42
C SER A 98 8.96 0.03 11.99
N ALA A 99 9.55 1.09 12.53
CA ALA A 99 10.94 1.44 12.23
C ALA A 99 11.93 0.34 12.62
N ALA A 100 11.64 -0.39 13.72
CA ALA A 100 12.45 -1.54 14.13
C ALA A 100 12.37 -2.68 13.09
N ASP A 101 11.15 -3.06 12.68
CA ASP A 101 10.96 -4.07 11.63
C ASP A 101 11.63 -3.65 10.32
N ALA A 102 11.55 -2.36 9.96
CA ALA A 102 12.18 -1.82 8.75
C ALA A 102 13.70 -1.85 8.80
N ALA A 103 14.31 -1.56 9.94
CA ALA A 103 15.76 -1.61 10.13
C ALA A 103 16.31 -3.04 10.02
N ASP A 104 15.51 -4.06 10.34
CA ASP A 104 15.90 -5.48 10.32
C ASP A 104 15.98 -6.11 8.91
N GLY A 105 16.00 -5.28 7.85
CA GLY A 105 16.35 -5.71 6.49
C GLY A 105 15.19 -5.73 5.49
N LEU A 106 14.14 -4.93 5.73
CA LEU A 106 13.09 -4.74 4.73
C LEU A 106 13.62 -4.01 3.51
N LYS A 107 13.37 -4.58 2.33
CA LYS A 107 13.75 -3.96 1.07
C LYS A 107 12.51 -3.40 0.38
N PRO A 108 12.49 -2.13 -0.05
CA PRO A 108 11.44 -1.66 -0.93
C PRO A 108 11.57 -2.35 -2.29
N PHE A 109 10.43 -2.70 -2.89
CA PHE A 109 10.32 -3.13 -4.27
C PHE A 109 9.34 -2.21 -4.98
N ARG A 110 9.85 -1.60 -6.05
CA ARG A 110 9.05 -0.82 -6.97
C ARG A 110 8.56 -1.74 -8.07
N VAL A 111 7.25 -1.71 -8.31
CA VAL A 111 6.70 -2.29 -9.55
C VAL A 111 7.03 -1.28 -10.67
N PRO A 112 7.86 -1.63 -11.66
CA PRO A 112 8.12 -0.74 -12.80
C PRO A 112 6.82 -0.41 -13.53
N ALA A 113 6.70 0.84 -14.00
CA ALA A 113 5.55 1.33 -14.76
C ALA A 113 5.31 0.56 -16.07
#